data_AF-A0A7C8ADY2-F1
#
_entry.id   AF-A0A7C8ADY2-F1
#
_cell.length_a   1.000
_cell.length_b   1.000
_cell.length_c   1.000
_cell.angle_alpha   90.00
_cell.angle_beta   90.00
_cell.angle_gamma   90.00
#
_symmetry.space_group_name_H-M   'P 1'
#
loop_
_entity.id
_entity.type
_entity.pdbx_description
1 polymer ?
#
loop_
_entity_poly.entity_id
_entity_poly.type
_entity_poly.pdbx_seq_one_letter_code
_entity_poly.pdbx_strand_id
1 'polypeptide(L)'
;AANANEANNLMAESSRVVSKANNSMGELTVSIAEISKASEETSKIIKSIDEIAFQTNLLALNAAVEAARAGEAGAGFAVVADEVRNLAMRAADAAKNTANLIEGTVKKINEGSEIVRKTSTEFLQVAASAEKMRGLVGEIAAASNEQAQGIEQINRAVSEMDKVVQQNAANAEESASSSEEMNAQAAHMKGFIEDLVTIVGGTAKGAARGRETKDLSDKRLKARNVLQLSAAPAGGMPIKTTSKANNGNGYLKTASMMSHGRPEHLIPFDEAELRDF
;
A
#
# COMPACT_ATOMS: atom_id res chain seq x y z
N ALA A 1 -5.89 7.19 9.44
CA ALA A 1 -7.01 7.41 8.50
C ALA A 1 -6.55 7.53 7.03
N ALA A 2 -5.71 8.51 6.66
CA ALA A 2 -5.32 8.74 5.26
C ALA A 2 -4.72 7.51 4.55
N ASN A 3 -3.71 6.87 5.15
CA ASN A 3 -3.08 5.68 4.57
C ASN A 3 -4.05 4.50 4.39
N ALA A 4 -5.05 4.37 5.27
CA ALA A 4 -6.05 3.30 5.17
C ALA A 4 -7.05 3.57 4.03
N ASN A 5 -7.44 4.83 3.82
CA ASN A 5 -8.25 5.23 2.67
C ASN A 5 -7.50 5.04 1.34
N GLU A 6 -6.20 5.36 1.31
CA GLU A 6 -5.36 5.12 0.15
C GLU A 6 -5.23 3.62 -0.17
N ALA A 7 -4.98 2.80 0.85
CA ALA A 7 -4.98 1.35 0.70
C ALA A 7 -6.31 0.82 0.16
N ASN A 8 -7.45 1.35 0.62
CA ASN A 8 -8.76 0.97 0.12
C ASN A 8 -8.94 1.28 -1.38
N ASN A 9 -8.43 2.44 -1.83
CA ASN A 9 -8.45 2.81 -3.24
C ASN A 9 -7.55 1.90 -4.08
N LEU A 10 -6.35 1.58 -3.59
CA LEU A 10 -5.44 0.64 -4.24
C LEU A 10 -6.04 -0.77 -4.35
N MET A 11 -6.77 -1.21 -3.32
CA MET A 11 -7.50 -2.49 -3.35
C MET A 11 -8.65 -2.47 -4.36
N ALA A 12 -9.35 -1.35 -4.50
CA ALA A 12 -10.40 -1.19 -5.52
C ALA A 12 -9.83 -1.30 -6.95
N GLU A 13 -8.69 -0.65 -7.23
CA GLU A 13 -8.03 -0.78 -8.55
C GLU A 13 -7.49 -2.20 -8.74
N SER A 14 -6.92 -2.82 -7.71
CA SER A 14 -6.43 -4.21 -7.78
C SER A 14 -7.57 -5.18 -8.11
N SER A 15 -8.73 -5.03 -7.48
CA SER A 15 -9.93 -5.84 -7.79
C SER A 15 -10.37 -5.64 -9.25
N ARG A 16 -10.30 -4.42 -9.78
CA ARG A 16 -10.58 -4.12 -11.19
C ARG A 16 -9.60 -4.81 -12.15
N VAL A 17 -8.30 -4.79 -11.83
CA VAL A 17 -7.26 -5.47 -12.62
C VAL A 17 -7.48 -6.97 -12.63
N VAL A 18 -7.79 -7.57 -11.47
CA VAL A 18 -8.07 -9.01 -11.36
C VAL A 18 -9.34 -9.39 -12.14
N SER A 19 -10.40 -8.57 -12.08
CA SER A 19 -11.61 -8.79 -12.89
C SER A 19 -11.31 -8.76 -14.39
N LYS A 20 -10.49 -7.82 -14.85
CA LYS A 20 -10.05 -7.76 -16.24
C LYS A 20 -9.24 -9.00 -16.63
N ALA A 21 -8.33 -9.45 -15.78
CA ALA A 21 -7.55 -10.67 -16.02
C ALA A 21 -8.44 -11.90 -16.15
N ASN A 22 -9.50 -12.00 -15.35
CA ASN A 22 -10.46 -13.10 -15.44
C ASN A 22 -11.24 -13.08 -16.76
N ASN A 23 -11.63 -11.90 -17.26
CA ASN A 23 -12.25 -11.79 -18.59
C ASN A 23 -11.29 -12.23 -19.69
N SER A 24 -10.01 -11.83 -19.64
CA SER A 24 -9.00 -12.27 -20.60
C SER A 24 -8.75 -13.78 -20.55
N MET A 25 -8.88 -14.42 -19.39
CA MET A 25 -8.84 -15.89 -19.29
C MET A 25 -10.04 -16.57 -19.97
N GLY A 26 -11.21 -15.93 -19.89
CA GLY A 26 -12.39 -16.36 -20.64
C GLY A 26 -12.17 -16.29 -22.15
N GLU A 27 -11.66 -15.17 -22.65
CA GLU A 27 -11.28 -15.00 -24.06
C GLU A 27 -10.24 -16.04 -24.51
N LEU A 28 -9.19 -16.27 -23.71
CA LEU A 28 -8.16 -17.27 -23.99
C LEU A 28 -8.75 -18.69 -24.10
N THR A 29 -9.70 -19.02 -23.23
CA THR A 29 -10.39 -20.32 -23.26
C THR A 29 -11.15 -20.51 -24.57
N VAL A 30 -11.84 -19.46 -25.04
CA VAL A 30 -12.53 -19.47 -26.33
C VAL A 30 -11.54 -19.64 -27.48
N SER A 31 -10.46 -18.88 -27.50
CA SER A 31 -9.44 -18.97 -28.56
C SER A 31 -8.79 -20.36 -28.64
N ILE A 32 -8.52 -21.01 -27.51
CA ILE A 32 -7.99 -22.38 -27.49
C ILE A 32 -9.01 -23.38 -28.06
N ALA A 33 -10.30 -23.20 -27.74
CA ALA A 33 -11.35 -24.05 -28.29
C ALA A 33 -11.48 -23.88 -29.82
N GLU A 34 -11.38 -22.65 -30.32
CA GLU A 34 -11.37 -22.36 -31.76
C GLU A 34 -10.16 -22.97 -32.47
N ILE A 35 -8.96 -22.86 -31.87
CA ILE A 35 -7.73 -23.48 -32.40
C ILE A 35 -7.85 -25.01 -32.44
N SER A 36 -8.45 -25.62 -31.41
CA SER A 36 -8.71 -27.06 -31.37
C SER A 36 -9.63 -27.49 -32.52
N LYS A 37 -10.74 -26.78 -32.70
CA LYS A 37 -11.69 -27.03 -33.79
C LYS A 37 -11.03 -26.87 -35.18
N ALA A 38 -10.26 -25.80 -35.39
CA ALA A 38 -9.54 -25.58 -36.65
C ALA A 38 -8.51 -26.70 -36.93
N SER A 39 -7.88 -27.24 -35.88
CA SER A 39 -6.94 -28.35 -35.99
C SER A 39 -7.65 -29.65 -36.38
N GLU A 40 -8.84 -29.93 -35.83
CA GLU A 40 -9.68 -31.06 -36.23
C GLU A 40 -10.15 -30.95 -37.69
N GLU A 41 -10.56 -29.76 -38.13
CA GLU A 41 -10.94 -29.51 -39.52
C GLU A 41 -9.75 -29.73 -40.45
N THR A 42 -8.56 -29.26 -40.07
CA THR A 42 -7.31 -29.52 -40.81
C THR A 42 -7.02 -31.02 -40.91
N SER A 43 -7.21 -31.78 -39.83
CA SER A 43 -7.05 -33.24 -39.85
C SER A 43 -7.99 -33.92 -40.85
N LYS A 44 -9.24 -33.46 -40.96
CA LYS A 44 -10.20 -33.96 -41.96
C LYS A 44 -9.76 -33.66 -43.40
N ILE A 45 -9.23 -32.47 -43.65
CA ILE A 45 -8.69 -32.09 -44.97
C ILE A 45 -7.53 -33.00 -45.35
N ILE A 46 -6.59 -33.24 -44.43
CA ILE A 46 -5.44 -34.12 -44.68
C ILE A 46 -5.88 -35.56 -44.98
N LYS A 47 -6.91 -36.08 -44.28
CA LYS A 47 -7.49 -37.40 -44.60
C LYS A 47 -8.06 -37.44 -46.02
N SER A 48 -8.77 -36.39 -46.45
CA SER A 48 -9.28 -36.30 -47.82
C SER A 48 -8.15 -36.25 -48.85
N ILE A 49 -7.02 -35.59 -48.56
CA ILE A 49 -5.84 -35.59 -49.44
C ILE A 49 -5.23 -36.99 -49.56
N ASP A 50 -5.13 -37.74 -48.45
CA ASP A 50 -4.65 -39.13 -48.46
C ASP A 50 -5.58 -40.03 -49.29
N GLU A 51 -6.89 -39.87 -49.17
CA GLU A 51 -7.88 -40.57 -50.01
C GLU A 51 -7.73 -40.23 -51.51
N ILE A 52 -7.52 -38.95 -51.86
CA ILE A 52 -7.27 -38.52 -53.25
C ILE A 52 -5.96 -39.12 -53.77
N ALA A 53 -4.90 -39.12 -52.96
CA ALA A 53 -3.62 -39.73 -53.32
C ALA A 53 -3.78 -41.23 -53.58
N PHE A 54 -4.54 -41.94 -52.74
CA PHE A 54 -4.84 -43.35 -52.92
C PHE A 54 -5.65 -43.63 -54.19
N GLN A 55 -6.69 -42.84 -54.47
CA GLN A 55 -7.47 -42.95 -55.71
C GLN A 55 -6.62 -42.67 -56.95
N THR A 56 -5.74 -41.67 -56.89
CA THR A 56 -4.81 -41.34 -57.99
C THR A 56 -3.82 -42.48 -58.24
N ASN A 57 -3.32 -43.11 -57.17
CA ASN A 57 -2.46 -44.29 -57.26
C ASN A 57 -3.18 -45.48 -57.92
N LEU A 58 -4.47 -45.71 -57.60
CA LEU A 58 -5.28 -46.74 -58.26
C LEU A 58 -5.55 -46.44 -59.74
N LEU A 59 -5.82 -45.18 -60.08
CA LEU A 59 -6.00 -44.76 -61.48
C LEU A 59 -4.71 -44.95 -62.29
N ALA A 60 -3.57 -44.59 -61.72
CA ALA A 60 -2.26 -44.79 -62.34
C ALA A 60 -1.94 -46.27 -62.56
N LEU A 61 -2.28 -47.14 -61.60
CA LEU A 61 -2.15 -48.59 -61.75
C LEU A 61 -3.03 -49.12 -62.91
N ASN A 62 -4.28 -48.68 -63.00
CA ASN A 62 -5.17 -49.06 -64.11
C ASN A 62 -4.61 -48.59 -65.46
N ALA A 63 -4.06 -47.38 -65.53
CA ALA A 63 -3.42 -46.85 -66.74
C ALA A 63 -2.17 -47.65 -67.14
N ALA A 64 -1.35 -48.07 -66.17
CA ALA A 64 -0.18 -48.91 -66.41
C ALA A 64 -0.59 -50.29 -66.98
N VAL A 65 -1.67 -50.88 -66.46
CA VAL A 65 -2.22 -52.15 -66.97
C VAL A 65 -2.73 -52.01 -68.41
N GLU A 66 -3.47 -50.94 -68.72
CA GLU A 66 -3.98 -50.72 -70.08
C GLU A 66 -2.85 -50.38 -71.07
N ALA A 67 -1.81 -49.66 -70.62
CA ALA A 67 -0.61 -49.41 -71.41
C ALA A 67 0.14 -50.71 -71.73
N ALA A 68 0.28 -51.62 -70.75
CA ALA A 68 0.86 -52.95 -70.99
C ALA A 68 0.01 -53.77 -71.97
N ARG A 69 -1.31 -53.63 -71.92
CA ARG A 69 -2.25 -54.31 -72.83
C ARG A 69 -2.15 -53.80 -74.28
N ALA A 70 -1.84 -52.52 -74.47
CA ALA A 70 -1.63 -51.91 -75.79
C ALA A 70 -0.26 -52.25 -76.42
N GLY A 71 0.62 -52.96 -75.72
CA GLY A 71 1.92 -53.38 -76.23
C GLY A 71 2.83 -52.19 -76.58
N GLU A 72 3.45 -52.20 -77.76
CA GLU A 72 4.37 -51.13 -78.17
C GLU A 72 3.69 -49.75 -78.31
N ALA A 73 2.41 -49.71 -78.68
CA ALA A 73 1.66 -48.46 -78.78
C ALA A 73 1.42 -47.78 -77.42
N GLY A 74 1.50 -48.55 -76.33
CA GLY A 74 1.31 -48.07 -74.95
C GLY A 74 2.60 -47.68 -74.23
N ALA A 75 3.78 -47.87 -74.83
CA ALA A 75 5.06 -47.70 -74.13
C ALA A 75 5.26 -46.28 -73.54
N GLY A 76 4.84 -45.23 -74.26
CA GLY A 76 4.89 -43.86 -73.75
C GLY A 76 3.91 -43.58 -72.61
N PHE A 77 2.73 -44.20 -72.66
CA PHE A 77 1.71 -44.08 -71.60
C PHE A 77 2.10 -44.82 -70.33
N ALA A 78 2.83 -45.95 -70.44
CA ALA A 78 3.32 -46.70 -69.30
C ALA A 78 4.27 -45.86 -68.42
N VAL A 79 5.18 -45.10 -69.04
CA VAL A 79 6.13 -44.22 -68.31
C VAL A 79 5.39 -43.12 -67.56
N VAL A 80 4.37 -42.51 -68.18
CA VAL A 80 3.55 -41.48 -67.52
C VAL A 80 2.75 -42.08 -66.36
N ALA A 81 2.18 -43.28 -66.52
CA ALA A 81 1.45 -43.96 -65.47
C ALA A 81 2.35 -44.26 -64.24
N ASP A 82 3.58 -44.71 -64.46
CA ASP A 82 4.54 -44.94 -63.37
C ASP A 82 4.96 -43.64 -62.66
N GLU A 83 5.13 -42.53 -63.39
CA GLU A 83 5.46 -41.23 -62.78
C GLU A 83 4.28 -40.70 -61.95
N VAL A 84 3.04 -40.79 -62.45
CA VAL A 84 1.83 -40.40 -61.70
C VAL A 84 1.66 -41.27 -60.46
N ARG A 85 1.95 -42.57 -60.55
CA ARG A 85 1.92 -43.49 -59.41
C ARG A 85 2.94 -43.09 -58.35
N ASN A 86 4.18 -42.79 -58.75
CA ASN A 86 5.22 -42.32 -57.83
C ASN A 86 4.83 -41.00 -57.14
N LEU A 87 4.26 -40.05 -57.90
CA LEU A 87 3.78 -38.79 -57.35
C LEU A 87 2.66 -39.01 -56.31
N ALA A 88 1.72 -39.91 -56.60
CA ALA A 88 0.62 -40.26 -55.71
C ALA A 88 1.13 -40.91 -54.40
N MET A 89 2.10 -41.83 -54.47
CA MET A 89 2.71 -42.41 -53.27
C MET A 89 3.43 -41.35 -52.42
N ARG A 90 4.18 -40.45 -53.06
CA ARG A 90 4.83 -39.33 -52.35
C ARG A 90 3.83 -38.39 -51.68
N ALA A 91 2.68 -38.13 -52.33
CA ALA A 91 1.61 -37.32 -51.77
C ALA A 91 0.98 -37.98 -50.54
N ALA A 92 0.73 -39.30 -50.58
CA ALA A 92 0.22 -40.07 -49.44
C ALA A 92 1.19 -40.03 -48.24
N ASP A 93 2.49 -40.24 -48.49
CA ASP A 93 3.51 -40.16 -47.42
C ASP A 93 3.57 -38.75 -46.80
N ALA A 94 3.47 -37.69 -47.61
CA ALA A 94 3.44 -36.32 -47.13
C ALA A 94 2.16 -36.01 -46.32
N ALA A 95 1.00 -36.51 -46.79
CA ALA A 95 -0.27 -36.39 -46.08
C ALA A 95 -0.20 -37.08 -44.72
N LYS A 96 0.32 -38.31 -44.67
CA LYS A 96 0.50 -39.06 -43.42
C LYS A 96 1.43 -38.35 -42.42
N ASN A 97 2.56 -37.82 -42.89
CA ASN A 97 3.47 -37.04 -42.04
C ASN A 97 2.79 -35.79 -41.48
N THR A 98 2.01 -35.10 -42.31
CA THR A 98 1.24 -33.92 -41.88
C THR A 98 0.15 -34.31 -40.88
N ALA A 99 -0.54 -35.43 -41.09
CA ALA A 99 -1.55 -35.94 -40.16
C ALA A 99 -0.96 -36.19 -38.77
N ASN A 100 0.21 -36.82 -38.69
CA ASN A 100 0.92 -37.07 -37.42
C ASN A 100 1.30 -35.75 -36.70
N LEU A 101 1.74 -34.73 -37.45
CA LEU A 101 2.05 -33.41 -36.88
C LEU A 101 0.80 -32.72 -36.33
N ILE A 102 -0.32 -32.81 -37.04
CA ILE A 102 -1.61 -32.26 -36.61
C ILE A 102 -2.10 -33.00 -35.35
N GLU A 103 -2.02 -34.33 -35.31
CA GLU A 103 -2.41 -35.11 -34.12
C GLU A 103 -1.58 -34.72 -32.89
N GLY A 104 -0.26 -34.57 -33.06
CA GLY A 104 0.62 -34.06 -32.01
C GLY A 104 0.26 -32.64 -31.56
N THR A 105 -0.18 -31.79 -32.49
CA THR A 105 -0.62 -30.41 -32.19
C THR A 105 -1.93 -30.40 -31.41
N VAL A 106 -2.92 -31.22 -31.81
CA VAL A 106 -4.19 -31.39 -31.09
C VAL A 106 -3.94 -31.86 -29.65
N LYS A 107 -3.03 -32.82 -29.46
CA LYS A 107 -2.66 -33.28 -28.11
C LYS A 107 -2.10 -32.14 -27.25
N LYS A 108 -1.19 -31.33 -27.79
CA LYS A 108 -0.62 -30.16 -27.08
C LYS A 108 -1.67 -29.10 -26.78
N ILE A 109 -2.62 -28.87 -27.68
CA ILE A 109 -3.73 -27.93 -27.45
C ILE A 109 -4.62 -28.43 -26.30
N ASN A 110 -4.92 -29.73 -26.25
CA ASN A 110 -5.70 -30.32 -25.16
C ASN A 110 -4.99 -30.21 -23.80
N GLU A 111 -3.69 -30.49 -23.76
CA GLU A 111 -2.86 -30.27 -22.57
C GLU A 111 -2.84 -28.79 -22.16
N GLY A 112 -2.71 -27.88 -23.12
CA GLY A 112 -2.77 -26.43 -22.90
C GLY A 112 -4.13 -25.96 -22.38
N SER A 113 -5.23 -26.54 -22.88
CA SER A 113 -6.60 -26.24 -22.44
C SER A 113 -6.80 -26.60 -20.97
N GLU A 114 -6.28 -27.74 -20.53
CA GLU A 114 -6.33 -28.14 -19.11
C GLU A 114 -5.55 -27.17 -18.21
N ILE A 115 -4.37 -26.71 -18.65
CA ILE A 115 -3.58 -25.70 -17.94
C ILE A 115 -4.35 -24.38 -17.84
N VAL A 116 -4.96 -23.92 -18.94
CA VAL A 116 -5.76 -22.69 -18.95
C VAL A 116 -6.97 -22.80 -18.05
N ARG A 117 -7.69 -23.94 -18.05
CA ARG A 117 -8.82 -24.18 -17.15
C ARG A 117 -8.40 -24.14 -15.67
N LYS A 118 -7.28 -24.77 -15.34
CA LYS A 118 -6.70 -24.72 -13.98
C LYS A 118 -6.35 -23.28 -13.60
N THR A 119 -5.66 -22.57 -14.49
CA THR A 119 -5.25 -21.17 -14.28
C THR A 119 -6.46 -20.25 -14.10
N SER A 120 -7.52 -20.42 -14.90
CA SER A 120 -8.79 -19.70 -14.75
C SER A 120 -9.41 -19.93 -13.37
N THR A 121 -9.37 -21.17 -12.87
CA THR A 121 -9.86 -21.49 -11.51
C THR A 121 -9.03 -20.80 -10.42
N GLU A 122 -7.71 -20.77 -10.57
CA GLU A 122 -6.81 -20.05 -9.65
C GLU A 122 -7.07 -18.54 -9.68
N PHE A 123 -7.30 -17.94 -10.85
CA PHE A 123 -7.66 -16.52 -10.96
C PHE A 123 -9.00 -16.20 -10.29
N LEU A 124 -9.98 -17.09 -10.34
CA LEU A 124 -11.24 -16.93 -9.60
C LEU A 124 -11.01 -16.91 -8.08
N GLN A 125 -10.10 -17.75 -7.58
CA GLN A 125 -9.72 -17.75 -6.16
C GLN A 125 -8.97 -16.47 -5.76
N VAL A 126 -8.09 -15.96 -6.64
CA VAL A 126 -7.40 -14.67 -6.45
C VAL A 126 -8.42 -13.52 -6.42
N ALA A 127 -9.41 -13.53 -7.30
CA ALA A 127 -10.49 -12.53 -7.31
C ALA A 127 -11.28 -12.52 -6.00
N ALA A 128 -11.68 -13.70 -5.52
CA ALA A 128 -12.37 -13.84 -4.23
C ALA A 128 -11.50 -13.34 -3.05
N SER A 129 -10.21 -13.65 -3.07
CA SER A 129 -9.26 -13.22 -2.04
C SER A 129 -9.03 -11.71 -2.06
N ALA A 130 -8.92 -11.10 -3.24
CA ALA A 130 -8.80 -9.66 -3.42
C ALA A 130 -10.04 -8.93 -2.90
N GLU A 131 -11.24 -9.46 -3.16
CA GLU A 131 -12.48 -8.85 -2.65
C GLU A 131 -12.58 -8.94 -1.12
N LYS A 132 -12.18 -10.06 -0.53
CA LYS A 132 -12.08 -10.20 0.94
C LYS A 132 -11.08 -9.20 1.53
N MET A 133 -9.91 -9.04 0.90
CA MET A 133 -8.89 -8.09 1.33
C MET A 133 -9.41 -6.65 1.25
N ARG A 134 -10.12 -6.30 0.18
CA ARG A 134 -10.79 -5.00 0.03
C ARG A 134 -11.78 -4.75 1.17
N GLY A 135 -12.58 -5.74 1.53
CA GLY A 135 -13.50 -5.65 2.67
C GLY A 135 -12.77 -5.34 3.99
N LEU A 136 -11.72 -6.09 4.30
CA LEU A 136 -10.91 -5.89 5.51
C LEU A 136 -10.24 -4.50 5.54
N VAL A 137 -9.69 -4.05 4.41
CA VAL A 137 -9.09 -2.72 4.32
C VAL A 137 -10.14 -1.61 4.47
N GLY A 138 -11.36 -1.83 3.96
CA GLY A 138 -12.50 -0.96 4.21
C GLY A 138 -12.87 -0.85 5.68
N GLU A 139 -12.92 -1.96 6.41
CA GLU A 139 -13.12 -1.99 7.86
C GLU A 139 -12.00 -1.26 8.62
N ILE A 140 -10.74 -1.49 8.25
CA ILE A 140 -9.58 -0.79 8.82
C ILE A 140 -9.67 0.72 8.57
N ALA A 141 -10.10 1.13 7.38
CA ALA A 141 -10.28 2.54 7.04
C ALA A 141 -11.36 3.20 7.89
N ALA A 142 -12.51 2.53 8.07
CA ALA A 142 -13.58 2.99 8.94
C ALA A 142 -13.13 3.09 10.40
N ALA A 143 -12.53 2.03 10.96
CA ALA A 143 -12.01 2.02 12.33
C ALA A 143 -10.93 3.08 12.54
N SER A 144 -10.04 3.28 11.56
CA SER A 144 -9.01 4.32 11.60
C SER A 144 -9.59 5.74 11.61
N ASN A 145 -10.76 5.94 10.99
CA ASN A 145 -11.45 7.22 10.98
C ASN A 145 -12.15 7.47 12.32
N GLU A 146 -12.79 6.45 12.89
CA GLU A 146 -13.38 6.51 14.23
C GLU A 146 -12.32 6.76 15.31
N GLN A 147 -11.17 6.08 15.25
CA GLN A 147 -10.04 6.34 16.13
C GLN A 147 -9.52 7.77 15.99
N ALA A 148 -9.44 8.32 14.77
CA ALA A 148 -9.03 9.71 14.57
C ALA A 148 -9.99 10.70 15.24
N GLN A 149 -11.30 10.46 15.14
CA GLN A 149 -12.32 11.26 15.83
C GLN A 149 -12.23 11.11 17.36
N GLY A 150 -12.03 9.89 17.86
CA GLY A 150 -11.84 9.62 19.28
C GLY A 150 -10.61 10.32 19.86
N ILE A 151 -9.49 10.32 19.13
CA ILE A 151 -8.27 11.06 19.51
C ILE A 151 -8.53 12.57 19.54
N GLU A 152 -9.31 13.11 18.59
CA GLU A 152 -9.67 14.53 18.60
C GLU A 152 -10.48 14.90 19.86
N GLN A 153 -11.43 14.05 20.26
CA GLN A 153 -12.20 14.23 21.50
C GLN A 153 -11.32 14.15 22.74
N ILE A 154 -10.41 13.17 22.81
CA ILE A 154 -9.44 13.05 23.91
C ILE A 154 -8.57 14.30 23.99
N ASN A 155 -8.08 14.81 22.86
CA ASN A 155 -7.25 16.00 22.82
C ASN A 155 -8.00 17.23 23.39
N ARG A 156 -9.28 17.41 23.02
CA ARG A 156 -10.13 18.45 23.61
C ARG A 156 -10.30 18.28 25.11
N ALA A 157 -10.58 17.06 25.58
CA ALA A 157 -10.75 16.78 27.01
C ALA A 157 -9.46 17.05 27.81
N VAL A 158 -8.30 16.67 27.26
CA VAL A 158 -6.99 16.95 27.86
C VAL A 158 -6.72 18.45 27.92
N SER A 159 -7.06 19.20 26.87
CA SER A 159 -6.92 20.67 26.88
C SER A 159 -7.83 21.34 27.91
N GLU A 160 -9.05 20.84 28.12
CA GLU A 160 -9.92 21.34 29.19
C GLU A 160 -9.41 20.95 30.58
N MET A 161 -8.90 19.73 30.76
CA MET A 161 -8.23 19.34 32.01
C MET A 161 -7.05 20.24 32.32
N ASP A 162 -6.22 20.58 31.32
CA ASP A 162 -5.09 21.49 31.50
C ASP A 162 -5.54 22.87 32.01
N LYS A 163 -6.64 23.42 31.47
CA LYS A 163 -7.24 24.67 31.98
C LYS A 163 -7.67 24.57 33.44
N VAL A 164 -8.35 23.48 33.82
CA VAL A 164 -8.80 23.26 35.20
C VAL A 164 -7.60 23.10 36.14
N VAL A 165 -6.55 22.40 35.72
CA VAL A 165 -5.31 22.25 36.50
C VAL A 165 -4.64 23.61 36.70
N GLN A 166 -4.55 24.45 35.66
CA GLN A 166 -4.03 25.81 35.77
C GLN A 166 -4.88 26.69 36.69
N GLN A 167 -6.20 26.59 36.60
CA GLN A 167 -7.12 27.32 37.48
C GLN A 167 -6.98 26.86 38.95
N ASN A 168 -6.86 25.55 39.19
CA ASN A 168 -6.64 25.02 40.53
C ASN A 168 -5.30 25.50 41.12
N ALA A 169 -4.25 25.57 40.30
CA ALA A 169 -2.97 26.14 40.73
C ALA A 169 -3.10 27.62 41.11
N ALA A 170 -3.78 28.42 40.28
CA ALA A 170 -4.03 29.84 40.58
C ALA A 170 -4.87 30.04 41.85
N ASN A 171 -5.95 29.26 42.02
CA ASN A 171 -6.79 29.30 43.20
C ASN A 171 -6.02 28.89 44.47
N ALA A 172 -5.11 27.92 44.36
CA ALA A 172 -4.25 27.52 45.47
C ALA A 172 -3.26 28.63 45.86
N GLU A 173 -2.71 29.35 44.88
CA GLU A 173 -1.84 30.51 45.11
C GLU A 173 -2.61 31.67 45.76
N GLU A 174 -3.82 31.97 45.29
CA GLU A 174 -4.71 32.98 45.89
C GLU A 174 -5.12 32.59 47.32
N SER A 175 -5.42 31.30 47.56
CA SER A 175 -5.76 30.77 48.89
C SER A 175 -4.59 30.85 49.85
N ALA A 176 -3.37 30.56 49.38
CA ALA A 176 -2.15 30.71 50.16
C ALA A 176 -1.94 32.18 50.55
N SER A 177 -2.05 33.11 49.60
CA SER A 177 -1.96 34.56 49.87
C SER A 177 -3.03 35.03 50.86
N SER A 178 -4.26 34.57 50.73
CA SER A 178 -5.36 34.91 51.66
C SER A 178 -5.10 34.36 53.07
N SER A 179 -4.51 33.18 53.17
CA SER A 179 -4.12 32.57 54.46
C SER A 179 -2.99 33.37 55.13
N GLU A 180 -2.03 33.88 54.37
CA GLU A 180 -0.97 34.76 54.87
C GLU A 180 -1.53 36.09 55.40
N GLU A 181 -2.45 36.73 54.65
CA GLU A 181 -3.14 37.96 55.06
C GLU A 181 -3.94 37.73 56.35
N MET A 182 -4.72 36.64 56.43
CA MET A 182 -5.51 36.29 57.62
C MET A 182 -4.61 36.05 58.84
N ASN A 183 -3.48 35.37 58.64
CA ASN A 183 -2.49 35.15 59.70
C ASN A 183 -1.88 36.48 60.20
N ALA A 184 -1.58 37.42 59.28
CA ALA A 184 -1.12 38.75 59.65
C ALA A 184 -2.17 39.52 60.47
N GLN A 185 -3.44 39.50 60.05
CA GLN A 185 -4.54 40.14 60.79
C GLN A 185 -4.75 39.52 62.18
N ALA A 186 -4.65 38.20 62.30
CA ALA A 186 -4.71 37.51 63.59
C ALA A 186 -3.55 37.94 64.51
N ALA A 187 -2.34 38.10 63.97
CA ALA A 187 -1.19 38.62 64.71
C ALA A 187 -1.40 40.07 65.17
N HIS A 188 -1.98 40.93 64.33
CA HIS A 188 -2.36 42.30 64.72
C HIS A 188 -3.40 42.31 65.85
N MET A 189 -4.43 41.48 65.75
CA MET A 189 -5.48 41.38 66.75
C MET A 189 -4.94 40.89 68.11
N LYS A 190 -4.02 39.92 68.08
CA LYS A 190 -3.30 39.49 69.29
C LYS A 190 -2.54 40.65 69.94
N GLY A 191 -1.83 41.47 69.16
CA GLY A 191 -1.16 42.66 69.65
C GLY A 191 -2.13 43.66 70.30
N PHE A 192 -3.28 43.93 69.68
CA PHE A 192 -4.30 44.81 70.27
C PHE A 192 -4.85 44.27 71.59
N ILE A 193 -5.02 42.95 71.73
CA ILE A 193 -5.46 42.33 72.98
C ILE A 193 -4.38 42.46 74.06
N GLU A 194 -3.10 42.25 73.72
CA GLU A 194 -1.97 42.43 74.65
C GLU A 194 -1.90 43.88 75.16
N ASP A 195 -2.01 44.86 74.26
CA ASP A 195 -2.05 46.29 74.61
C ASP A 195 -3.26 46.60 75.52
N LEU A 196 -4.45 46.10 75.20
CA LEU A 196 -5.65 46.30 76.01
C LEU A 196 -5.50 45.69 77.41
N VAL A 197 -4.91 44.50 77.52
CA VAL A 197 -4.62 43.85 78.81
C VAL A 197 -3.64 44.68 79.64
N THR A 198 -2.63 45.31 79.04
CA THR A 198 -1.73 46.20 79.79
C THR A 198 -2.43 47.46 80.30
N ILE A 199 -3.35 48.03 79.51
CA ILE A 199 -4.14 49.22 79.89
C ILE A 199 -5.14 48.90 81.02
N VAL A 200 -5.88 47.79 80.91
CA VAL A 200 -6.96 47.42 81.85
C VAL A 200 -6.42 46.70 83.10
N GLY A 201 -5.34 45.92 82.96
CA GLY A 201 -4.72 45.15 84.03
C GLY A 201 -3.84 45.97 84.98
N GLY A 202 -3.64 47.26 84.73
CA GLY A 202 -3.03 48.18 85.69
C GLY A 202 -1.59 47.87 86.07
N THR A 203 -0.76 47.36 85.15
CA THR A 203 0.69 47.27 85.37
C THR A 203 1.40 48.55 84.91
N ALA A 204 1.03 49.67 85.52
CA ALA A 204 1.85 50.87 85.44
C ALA A 204 3.13 50.68 86.27
N LYS A 205 4.24 50.37 85.59
CA LYS A 205 5.59 50.70 86.08
C LYS A 205 6.26 51.63 85.09
N GLY A 206 6.64 52.80 85.60
CA GLY A 206 6.93 54.01 84.84
C GLY A 206 8.18 53.99 83.96
N ALA A 207 8.06 54.77 82.90
CA ALA A 207 8.98 55.79 82.40
C ALA A 207 10.40 55.39 81.92
N ALA A 208 10.54 55.59 80.60
CA ALA A 208 11.65 56.24 79.89
C ALA A 208 12.97 55.47 79.67
N ARG A 209 13.14 54.95 78.45
CA ARG A 209 14.29 55.28 77.57
C ARG A 209 14.10 54.72 76.16
N GLY A 210 14.41 55.55 75.16
CA GLY A 210 14.83 55.09 73.83
C GLY A 210 13.74 55.03 72.77
N ARG A 211 13.48 56.18 72.14
CA ARG A 211 12.89 56.26 70.81
C ARG A 211 13.95 55.76 69.82
N GLU A 212 13.95 54.48 69.49
CA GLU A 212 14.60 53.96 68.28
C GLU A 212 13.53 53.70 67.23
N THR A 213 13.46 54.59 66.25
CA THR A 213 12.83 54.30 64.96
C THR A 213 13.64 53.17 64.31
N LYS A 214 13.29 51.92 64.61
CA LYS A 214 13.72 50.79 63.77
C LYS A 214 12.95 50.87 62.46
N ASP A 215 13.65 51.44 61.51
CA ASP A 215 13.40 51.47 60.09
C ASP A 215 12.61 50.22 59.62
N LEU A 216 11.37 50.45 59.21
CA LEU A 216 10.48 49.46 58.61
C LEU A 216 10.83 49.18 57.13
N SER A 217 11.93 49.74 56.61
CA SER A 217 12.39 49.53 55.23
C SER A 217 13.03 48.16 54.98
N ASP A 218 13.54 47.47 56.01
CA ASP A 218 14.41 46.30 55.83
C ASP A 218 13.66 44.95 55.73
N LYS A 219 12.40 44.88 56.22
CA LYS A 219 11.56 43.69 56.03
C LYS A 219 10.88 43.61 54.66
N ARG A 220 10.84 44.72 53.92
CA ARG A 220 10.28 44.76 52.56
C ARG A 220 11.26 44.23 51.50
N LEU A 221 12.56 44.17 51.82
CA LEU A 221 13.60 43.65 50.93
C LEU A 221 13.74 42.12 50.96
N LYS A 222 13.41 41.45 52.07
CA LYS A 222 13.40 39.97 52.11
C LYS A 222 12.17 39.33 51.44
N ALA A 223 11.05 40.05 51.33
CA ALA A 223 9.88 39.59 50.59
C ALA A 223 10.02 39.74 49.07
N ARG A 224 10.96 40.57 48.57
CA ARG A 224 11.22 40.70 47.13
C ARG A 224 12.14 39.62 46.55
N ASN A 225 12.94 38.94 47.39
CA ASN A 225 13.83 37.86 46.92
C ASN A 225 13.16 36.48 46.82
N VAL A 226 11.97 36.29 47.40
CA VAL A 226 11.17 35.07 47.19
C VAL A 226 10.28 35.14 45.94
N LEU A 227 10.10 36.34 45.37
CA LEU A 227 9.44 36.53 44.07
C LEU A 227 10.35 36.21 42.86
N GLN A 228 11.63 35.84 43.08
CA GLN A 228 12.59 35.61 42.00
C GLN A 228 13.22 34.21 41.95
N LEU A 229 12.85 33.28 42.85
CA LEU A 229 13.47 31.94 42.90
C LEU A 229 12.49 30.75 42.72
N SER A 230 11.36 30.94 42.04
CA SER A 230 10.52 29.78 41.64
C SER A 230 9.91 29.89 40.24
N ALA A 231 10.56 30.65 39.34
CA ALA A 231 10.34 30.50 37.91
C ALA A 231 11.29 29.41 37.37
N ALA A 232 11.12 28.17 37.83
CA ALA A 232 11.60 27.02 37.08
C ALA A 232 10.48 26.64 36.10
N PRO A 233 10.63 26.86 34.79
CA PRO A 233 9.70 26.25 33.84
C PRO A 233 9.89 24.74 33.95
N ALA A 234 8.88 24.03 34.44
CA ALA A 234 8.82 22.59 34.26
C ALA A 234 8.91 22.30 32.76
N GLY A 235 9.95 21.58 32.37
CA GLY A 235 10.36 21.41 30.98
C GLY A 235 9.23 20.85 30.10
N GLY A 236 8.74 21.69 29.19
CA GLY A 236 8.15 21.23 27.94
C GLY A 236 9.27 20.79 27.01
N MET A 237 9.33 19.51 26.68
CA MET A 237 10.11 19.04 25.53
C MET A 237 9.56 19.70 24.25
N PRO A 238 10.40 20.19 23.33
CA PRO A 238 9.90 20.72 22.06
C PRO A 238 9.53 19.56 21.13
N ILE A 239 8.23 19.33 20.94
CA ILE A 239 7.74 18.61 19.76
C ILE A 239 7.85 19.57 18.58
N LYS A 240 8.85 19.35 17.71
CA LYS A 240 8.96 20.01 16.41
C LYS A 240 7.76 19.64 15.56
N THR A 241 6.79 20.54 15.43
CA THR A 241 5.81 20.52 14.34
C THR A 241 6.34 21.41 13.21
N THR A 242 6.93 20.81 12.18
CA THR A 242 7.21 21.51 10.93
C THR A 242 5.91 21.65 10.16
N SER A 243 5.25 22.79 10.31
CA SER A 243 4.25 23.26 9.36
C SER A 243 4.46 24.75 9.11
N LYS A 244 5.09 25.07 7.99
CA LYS A 244 4.83 26.32 7.27
C LYS A 244 4.84 26.02 5.78
N ALA A 245 3.63 25.97 5.25
CA ALA A 245 3.36 26.24 3.85
C ALA A 245 3.60 27.73 3.56
N ASN A 246 4.32 27.96 2.47
CA ASN A 246 4.07 28.97 1.44
C ASN A 246 4.29 30.46 1.76
N ASN A 247 5.29 31.07 1.11
CA ASN A 247 5.01 32.12 0.12
C ASN A 247 6.18 32.29 -0.86
N GLY A 248 5.88 32.29 -2.16
CA GLY A 248 6.85 32.49 -3.23
C GLY A 248 7.22 33.95 -3.46
N ASN A 249 8.40 34.21 -4.04
CA ASN A 249 8.56 34.53 -5.46
C ASN A 249 9.92 35.19 -5.73
N GLY A 250 10.56 34.81 -6.85
CA GLY A 250 11.60 35.59 -7.51
C GLY A 250 13.03 35.05 -7.36
N TYR A 251 13.51 34.28 -8.34
CA TYR A 251 14.47 34.74 -9.36
C TYR A 251 14.65 33.65 -10.42
N LEU A 252 14.22 33.95 -11.66
CA LEU A 252 14.68 33.26 -12.86
C LEU A 252 16.12 33.66 -13.16
N LYS A 253 17.00 32.69 -13.47
CA LYS A 253 17.82 32.66 -14.71
C LYS A 253 18.73 31.42 -14.77
N THR A 254 18.68 30.78 -15.95
CA THR A 254 19.74 30.01 -16.64
C THR A 254 20.26 28.74 -15.94
N ALA A 255 20.37 27.56 -16.55
CA ALA A 255 20.67 27.23 -17.93
C ALA A 255 20.18 25.80 -18.27
N SER A 256 19.75 25.63 -19.52
CA SER A 256 19.64 24.35 -20.22
C SER A 256 21.02 23.74 -20.40
N MET A 257 21.23 22.46 -20.04
CA MET A 257 21.92 21.48 -20.87
C MET A 257 21.50 20.06 -20.46
N MET A 258 21.06 19.31 -21.47
CA MET A 258 20.76 17.89 -21.45
C MET A 258 22.00 17.04 -21.10
N SER A 259 21.81 15.93 -20.39
CA SER A 259 22.35 14.62 -20.82
C SER A 259 21.78 13.48 -19.98
N HIS A 260 21.43 12.40 -20.67
CA HIS A 260 20.84 11.16 -20.19
C HIS A 260 21.75 10.40 -19.21
N GLY A 261 21.19 9.91 -18.10
CA GLY A 261 21.81 8.92 -17.21
C GLY A 261 20.74 7.95 -16.69
N ARG A 262 20.95 6.64 -16.90
CA ARG A 262 19.98 5.55 -16.66
C ARG A 262 19.76 5.30 -15.15
N PRO A 263 18.56 4.84 -14.73
CA PRO A 263 18.21 4.65 -13.33
C PRO A 263 18.62 3.25 -12.82
N GLU A 264 19.92 2.97 -12.77
CA GLU A 264 20.45 1.73 -12.20
C GLU A 264 21.69 2.02 -11.33
N HIS A 265 21.48 2.63 -10.16
CA HIS A 265 22.35 2.52 -8.97
C HIS A 265 21.79 3.39 -7.84
N LEU A 266 20.89 2.83 -7.06
CA LEU A 266 20.51 3.36 -5.75
C LEU A 266 20.15 2.16 -4.87
N ILE A 267 21.18 1.56 -4.27
CA ILE A 267 21.33 1.16 -2.86
C ILE A 267 22.75 0.57 -2.74
N PRO A 268 23.65 1.08 -1.87
CA PRO A 268 24.94 0.47 -1.62
C PRO A 268 24.76 -0.65 -0.58
N PHE A 269 24.84 -1.90 -1.01
CA PHE A 269 25.06 -3.02 -0.10
C PHE A 269 26.51 -3.48 -0.27
N ASP A 270 27.33 -3.24 0.75
CA ASP A 270 28.67 -3.83 0.86
C ASP A 270 28.50 -5.35 1.05
N GLU A 271 28.98 -6.13 0.08
CA GLU A 271 29.01 -7.61 0.11
C GLU A 271 29.89 -8.20 1.23
N ALA A 272 30.46 -7.37 2.10
CA ALA A 272 31.30 -7.78 3.21
C ALA A 272 30.52 -8.25 4.46
N GLU A 273 29.25 -7.89 4.63
CA GLU A 273 28.46 -8.25 5.84
C GLU A 273 27.65 -9.56 5.72
N LEU A 274 27.66 -10.23 4.56
CA LEU A 274 26.94 -11.49 4.33
C LEU A 274 27.78 -12.76 4.52
N ARG A 275 29.00 -12.64 5.06
CA ARG A 275 29.88 -13.81 5.32
C ARG A 275 29.95 -14.29 6.77
N ASP A 276 29.22 -13.64 7.69
CA ASP A 276 29.18 -14.04 9.11
C ASP A 276 27.78 -14.45 9.62
N PHE A 277 26.92 -14.95 8.72
CA PHE A 277 25.70 -15.68 9.08
C PHE A 277 25.58 -17.01 8.33
#